data_AF-W9VVR6-F1
#
_entry.id   AF-W9VVR6-F1
#
_cell.length_a   1.000
_cell.length_b   1.000
_cell.length_c   1.000
_cell.angle_alpha   90.00
_cell.angle_beta   90.00
_cell.angle_gamma   90.00
#
_symmetry.space_group_name_H-M   'P 1'
#
loop_
_entity.id
_entity.type
_entity.pdbx_description
1 polymer ?
#
loop_
_entity_poly.entity_id
_entity_poly.type
_entity_poly.pdbx_seq_one_letter_code
_entity_poly.pdbx_strand_id
1 'polypeptide(L)'
;MAAPKGYDVFEIVPKAAHLVLLGDLHHFRTVLLVPSNHEGYHSAWHDTPNILRTFKQDVRNNKSLGEFILLDRTAFRLPDTDPTILGCSLFSWVPAKNEMAVSMGLNDFFHTNDWDVGMHNEAQERDLAWLNGQVVDLEQQSDVKKIMIFPH
;
A
#
# COMPACT_ATOMS: atom_id res chain seq x y z
N MET A 1 -22.56 16.14 -6.45
CA MET A 1 -21.45 17.00 -6.91
C MET A 1 -21.02 16.49 -8.27
N ALA A 2 -20.75 17.36 -9.25
CA ALA A 2 -20.30 16.92 -10.56
C ALA A 2 -18.86 16.40 -10.47
N ALA A 3 -18.58 15.27 -11.13
CA ALA A 3 -17.24 14.69 -11.16
C ALA A 3 -16.24 15.64 -11.86
N PRO A 4 -14.97 15.67 -11.43
CA PRO A 4 -13.93 16.42 -12.13
C PRO A 4 -13.82 15.96 -13.59
N LYS A 5 -13.69 16.89 -14.52
CA LYS A 5 -13.48 16.59 -15.95
C LYS A 5 -12.15 15.82 -16.10
N GLY A 6 -12.22 14.51 -16.31
CA GLY A 6 -11.05 13.65 -16.53
C GLY A 6 -11.18 12.23 -16.01
N TYR A 7 -12.18 11.94 -15.17
CA TYR A 7 -12.40 10.61 -14.61
C TYR A 7 -13.77 10.05 -15.02
N ASP A 8 -13.76 8.82 -15.54
CA ASP A 8 -14.97 8.03 -15.70
C ASP A 8 -15.44 7.57 -14.31
N VAL A 9 -16.73 7.75 -14.03
CA VAL A 9 -17.33 7.28 -12.77
C VAL A 9 -18.02 5.95 -13.06
N PHE A 10 -17.54 4.90 -12.41
CA PHE A 10 -18.14 3.57 -12.48
C PHE A 10 -18.88 3.26 -11.17
N GLU A 11 -20.11 2.80 -11.28
CA GLU A 11 -20.83 2.24 -10.14
C GLU A 11 -20.37 0.80 -9.92
N ILE A 12 -19.59 0.57 -8.87
CA ILE A 12 -19.14 -0.77 -8.48
C ILE A 12 -20.08 -1.27 -7.38
N VAL A 13 -21.04 -2.13 -7.75
CA VAL A 13 -21.88 -2.82 -6.76
C VAL A 13 -21.04 -3.89 -6.06
N PRO A 14 -20.76 -3.77 -4.76
CA PRO A 14 -19.90 -4.73 -4.07
C PRO A 14 -20.61 -6.09 -4.00
N LYS A 15 -19.98 -7.14 -4.56
CA LYS A 15 -20.51 -8.51 -4.49
C LYS A 15 -19.83 -9.37 -3.41
N ALA A 16 -18.83 -8.83 -2.74
CA ALA A 16 -18.08 -9.49 -1.68
C ALA A 16 -18.15 -8.68 -0.38
N ALA A 17 -18.10 -9.35 0.78
CA ALA A 17 -18.07 -8.72 2.10
C ALA A 17 -16.84 -7.82 2.31
N HIS A 18 -15.80 -8.04 1.51
CA HIS A 18 -14.55 -7.27 1.52
C HIS A 18 -14.21 -6.89 0.08
N LEU A 19 -14.04 -5.59 -0.17
CA LEU A 19 -13.63 -5.06 -1.45
C LEU A 19 -12.31 -4.32 -1.24
N VAL A 20 -11.28 -4.68 -2.00
CA VAL A 20 -9.99 -3.99 -1.97
C VAL A 20 -10.02 -2.92 -3.05
N LEU A 21 -10.35 -1.68 -2.66
CA LEU A 21 -10.33 -0.51 -3.54
C LEU A 21 -9.72 0.68 -2.81
N LEU A 22 -8.89 1.44 -3.54
CA LEU A 22 -8.54 2.82 -3.24
C LEU A 22 -9.76 3.72 -3.48
N GLY A 23 -10.67 3.86 -2.50
CA GLY A 23 -11.82 4.76 -2.63
C GLY A 23 -12.92 4.60 -1.57
N ASP A 24 -13.55 5.73 -1.24
CA ASP A 24 -14.69 6.00 -0.34
C ASP A 24 -14.96 5.05 0.84
N LEU A 25 -14.50 5.46 2.02
CA LEU A 25 -14.71 4.78 3.31
C LEU A 25 -16.18 4.72 3.77
N HIS A 26 -17.09 5.46 3.14
CA HIS A 26 -18.52 5.42 3.49
C HIS A 26 -19.25 4.20 2.93
N HIS A 27 -18.71 3.55 1.88
CA HIS A 27 -19.41 2.47 1.18
C HIS A 27 -18.81 1.08 1.46
N PHE A 28 -17.66 1.01 2.15
CA PHE A 28 -16.95 -0.25 2.39
C PHE A 28 -16.76 -0.51 3.87
N ARG A 29 -16.91 -1.78 4.27
CA ARG A 29 -16.61 -2.25 5.64
C ARG A 29 -15.12 -2.11 5.97
N THR A 30 -14.26 -2.44 5.01
CA THR A 30 -12.80 -2.42 5.17
C THR A 30 -12.17 -1.97 3.85
N VAL A 31 -11.29 -0.98 3.92
CA VAL A 31 -10.45 -0.51 2.82
C VAL A 31 -9.00 -0.84 3.18
N LEU A 32 -8.31 -1.55 2.29
CA LEU A 32 -6.87 -1.82 2.43
C LEU A 32 -6.10 -0.94 1.44
N LEU A 33 -5.07 -0.25 1.93
CA LEU A 33 -4.20 0.61 1.12
C LEU A 33 -2.77 0.08 1.15
N VAL A 34 -2.21 -0.28 0.00
CA VAL A 34 -0.77 -0.43 -0.18
C VAL A 34 -0.22 0.91 -0.68
N PRO A 35 0.67 1.59 0.05
CA PRO A 35 1.23 2.85 -0.41
C PRO A 35 2.05 2.68 -1.69
N SER A 36 1.91 3.61 -2.62
CA SER A 36 2.68 3.72 -3.85
C SER A 36 3.59 4.95 -3.85
N ASN A 37 4.42 5.08 -4.88
CA ASN A 37 5.20 6.29 -5.16
C ASN A 37 4.34 7.57 -5.21
N HIS A 38 3.10 7.50 -5.70
CA HIS A 38 2.23 8.67 -5.84
C HIS A 38 1.78 9.24 -4.49
N GLU A 39 1.63 8.44 -3.45
CA GLU A 39 1.35 8.94 -2.09
C GLU A 39 2.53 9.75 -1.52
N GLY A 40 3.72 9.61 -2.07
CA GLY A 40 4.91 10.39 -1.72
C GLY A 40 5.03 11.73 -2.44
N TYR A 41 4.25 11.97 -3.50
CA TYR A 41 4.43 13.15 -4.33
C TYR A 41 4.20 14.44 -3.53
N HIS A 42 5.07 15.42 -3.78
CA HIS A 42 5.14 16.71 -3.11
C HIS A 42 5.43 16.63 -1.60
N SER A 43 5.94 15.49 -1.13
CA SER A 43 6.38 15.24 0.24
C SER A 43 7.68 14.43 0.24
N ALA A 44 8.29 14.21 1.39
CA ALA A 44 9.39 13.26 1.51
C ALA A 44 8.84 11.85 1.74
N TRP A 45 9.39 10.85 1.07
CA TRP A 45 8.89 9.46 1.18
C TRP A 45 8.84 8.96 2.62
N HIS A 46 9.80 9.35 3.45
CA HIS A 46 9.85 8.94 4.85
C HIS A 46 8.70 9.49 5.70
N ASP A 47 8.05 10.57 5.27
CA ASP A 47 6.89 11.17 5.94
C ASP A 47 5.58 10.46 5.56
N THR A 48 5.48 9.92 4.35
CA THR A 48 4.26 9.29 3.82
C THR A 48 3.69 8.23 4.76
N PRO A 49 4.47 7.28 5.32
CA PRO A 49 3.93 6.32 6.27
C PRO A 49 3.35 6.96 7.54
N ASN A 50 3.92 8.07 8.04
CA ASN A 50 3.43 8.75 9.23
C ASN A 50 2.11 9.49 8.95
N ILE A 51 2.00 10.11 7.78
CA ILE A 51 0.75 10.74 7.33
C ILE A 51 -0.36 9.69 7.20
N LEU A 52 -0.08 8.56 6.55
CA LEU A 52 -1.05 7.48 6.38
C LEU A 52 -1.44 6.81 7.70
N ARG A 53 -0.51 6.70 8.66
CA ARG A 53 -0.81 6.22 10.02
C ARG A 53 -1.69 7.21 10.80
N THR A 54 -1.48 8.52 10.61
CA THR A 54 -2.32 9.56 11.20
C THR A 54 -3.74 9.48 10.63
N PHE A 55 -3.86 9.41 9.30
CA PHE A 55 -5.14 9.22 8.62
C PHE A 55 -5.87 7.96 9.10
N LYS A 56 -5.15 6.84 9.23
CA LYS A 56 -5.69 5.60 9.80
C LYS A 56 -6.31 5.82 11.19
N GLN A 57 -5.66 6.63 12.04
CA GLN A 57 -6.16 6.94 13.36
C GLN A 57 -7.41 7.85 13.32
N ASP A 58 -7.43 8.82 12.40
CA ASP A 58 -8.59 9.69 12.21
C ASP A 58 -9.82 8.90 11.74
N VAL A 59 -9.64 7.97 10.80
CA VAL A 59 -10.71 7.05 10.37
C VAL A 59 -11.22 6.22 11.54
N ARG A 60 -10.32 5.63 12.34
CA ARG A 60 -10.70 4.86 13.54
C ARG A 60 -11.49 5.66 14.56
N ASN A 61 -11.23 6.97 14.67
CA ASN A 61 -11.93 7.85 15.58
C ASN A 61 -13.34 8.25 15.07
N ASN A 62 -13.62 8.03 13.78
CA ASN A 62 -14.92 8.31 13.19
C ASN A 62 -15.78 7.05 13.03
N LYS A 63 -16.76 6.89 13.92
CA LYS A 63 -17.67 5.73 13.93
C LYS A 63 -18.59 5.62 12.71
N SER A 64 -18.70 6.65 11.87
CA SER A 64 -19.51 6.61 10.64
C SER A 64 -18.76 6.04 9.43
N LEU A 65 -17.47 5.74 9.57
CA LEU A 65 -16.63 5.21 8.50
C LEU A 65 -16.35 3.72 8.71
N GLY A 66 -16.03 3.02 7.62
CA GLY A 66 -15.46 1.68 7.68
C GLY A 66 -14.05 1.64 8.27
N GLU A 67 -13.45 0.47 8.25
CA GLU A 67 -12.07 0.27 8.69
C GLU A 67 -11.07 0.64 7.58
N PHE A 68 -9.99 1.32 7.97
CA PHE A 68 -8.86 1.58 7.08
C PHE A 68 -7.62 0.79 7.54
N ILE A 69 -7.12 -0.07 6.67
CA ILE A 69 -5.95 -0.91 6.90
C ILE A 69 -4.82 -0.44 5.99
N LEU A 70 -3.84 0.23 6.58
CA LEU A 70 -2.58 0.55 5.91
C LEU A 70 -1.72 -0.71 5.79
N LEU A 71 -1.39 -1.10 4.57
CA LEU A 71 -0.52 -2.20 4.19
C LEU A 71 0.91 -1.71 3.90
N ASP A 72 1.55 -1.14 4.92
CA ASP A 72 2.97 -0.77 4.92
C ASP A 72 3.73 -1.80 5.76
N ARG A 73 4.28 -2.84 5.11
CA ARG A 73 4.88 -4.01 5.77
C ARG A 73 3.95 -4.57 6.86
N THR A 74 2.72 -4.89 6.47
CA THR A 74 1.65 -5.36 7.37
C THR A 74 1.13 -6.73 6.97
N ALA A 75 0.97 -7.62 7.95
CA ALA A 75 0.22 -8.86 7.84
C ALA A 75 -1.19 -8.68 8.43
N PHE A 76 -2.22 -8.86 7.62
CA PHE A 76 -3.61 -8.67 7.99
C PHE A 76 -4.44 -9.92 7.73
N ARG A 77 -4.96 -10.53 8.79
CA ARG A 77 -5.93 -11.63 8.67
C ARG A 77 -7.30 -11.05 8.38
N LEU A 78 -7.84 -11.40 7.22
CA LEU A 78 -9.14 -10.90 6.81
C LEU A 78 -10.23 -11.54 7.70
N PRO A 79 -11.04 -10.75 8.44
CA PRO A 79 -12.02 -11.29 9.38
C PRO A 79 -12.99 -12.26 8.71
N ASP A 80 -13.43 -13.28 9.45
CA ASP A 80 -14.44 -14.24 8.99
C ASP A 80 -14.04 -15.03 7.72
N THR A 81 -12.75 -15.05 7.37
CA THR A 81 -12.22 -15.73 6.18
C THR A 81 -10.86 -16.41 6.45
N ASP A 82 -10.40 -17.25 5.53
CA ASP A 82 -9.13 -17.99 5.64
C ASP A 82 -7.83 -17.21 5.31
N PRO A 83 -7.79 -16.24 4.37
CA PRO A 83 -6.51 -15.68 3.92
C PRO A 83 -5.90 -14.67 4.90
N THR A 84 -4.57 -14.74 5.00
CA THR A 84 -3.73 -13.66 5.55
C THR A 84 -3.17 -12.85 4.39
N ILE A 85 -3.41 -11.54 4.39
CA ILE A 85 -2.92 -10.60 3.41
C ILE A 85 -1.60 -10.02 3.91
N LEU A 86 -0.54 -10.14 3.13
CA LEU A 86 0.70 -9.41 3.29
C LEU A 86 0.72 -8.25 2.31
N GLY A 87 1.06 -7.04 2.78
CA GLY A 87 1.23 -5.92 1.87
C GLY A 87 2.31 -4.93 2.32
N CYS A 88 2.99 -4.41 1.31
CA CYS A 88 4.08 -3.44 1.36
C CYS A 88 4.24 -2.85 -0.04
N SER A 89 4.86 -1.68 -0.16
CA SER A 89 5.06 -1.01 -1.45
C SER A 89 5.86 -1.87 -2.43
N LEU A 90 6.98 -2.46 -1.99
CA LEU A 90 7.85 -3.33 -2.79
C LEU A 90 8.22 -2.71 -4.15
N PHE A 91 8.92 -1.58 -4.10
CA PHE A 91 9.41 -0.90 -5.29
C PHE A 91 10.29 -1.81 -6.17
N SER A 92 10.37 -1.51 -7.46
CA SER A 92 11.23 -2.27 -8.38
C SER A 92 12.72 -2.00 -8.11
N TRP A 93 13.56 -3.03 -8.13
CA TRP A 93 15.00 -2.81 -8.00
C TRP A 93 15.58 -2.13 -9.25
N VAL A 94 16.41 -1.11 -9.05
CA VAL A 94 17.09 -0.38 -10.11
C VAL A 94 18.56 -0.78 -10.16
N PRO A 95 19.03 -1.41 -11.25
CA PRO A 95 20.44 -1.73 -11.42
C PRO A 95 21.32 -0.48 -11.48
N ALA A 96 22.53 -0.55 -10.91
CA ALA A 96 23.51 0.55 -10.96
C ALA A 96 23.78 1.05 -12.40
N LYS A 97 23.84 0.13 -13.38
CA LYS A 97 24.02 0.48 -14.80
C LYS A 97 22.84 1.28 -15.40
N ASN A 98 21.67 1.24 -14.77
CA ASN A 98 20.43 1.90 -15.19
C ASN A 98 20.11 3.14 -14.33
N GLU A 99 20.84 3.38 -13.25
CA GLU A 99 20.55 4.41 -12.24
C GLU A 99 20.33 5.79 -12.84
N MET A 100 21.28 6.27 -13.67
CA MET A 100 21.17 7.59 -14.31
C MET A 100 19.94 7.70 -15.21
N ALA A 101 19.69 6.68 -16.04
CA ALA A 101 18.56 6.69 -16.96
C ALA A 101 17.21 6.66 -16.23
N VAL A 102 17.14 5.92 -15.12
CA VAL A 102 15.94 5.81 -14.29
C VAL A 102 15.72 7.07 -13.47
N SER A 103 16.76 7.59 -12.81
CA SER A 103 16.71 8.83 -12.03
C SER A 103 16.27 10.03 -12.87
N MET A 104 16.72 10.11 -14.13
CA MET A 104 16.32 11.20 -15.04
C MET A 104 15.00 10.93 -15.78
N GLY A 105 14.55 9.68 -15.83
CA GLY A 105 13.42 9.25 -16.66
C GLY A 105 12.10 9.08 -15.91
N LEU A 106 12.13 8.88 -14.59
CA LEU A 106 10.93 8.66 -13.78
C LEU A 106 10.59 9.88 -12.93
N ASN A 107 9.32 10.26 -12.95
CA ASN A 107 8.78 11.38 -12.19
C ASN A 107 8.94 11.22 -10.68
N ASP A 108 9.07 10.00 -10.19
CA ASP A 108 9.15 9.68 -8.77
C ASP A 108 10.30 10.39 -8.07
N PHE A 109 11.45 10.49 -8.73
CA PHE A 109 12.67 11.14 -8.21
C PHE A 109 12.63 12.67 -8.36
N PHE A 110 11.63 13.22 -9.06
CA PHE A 110 11.44 14.66 -9.23
C PHE A 110 10.30 15.20 -8.37
N HIS A 111 9.29 14.38 -8.10
CA HIS A 111 8.11 14.78 -7.34
C HIS A 111 8.17 14.35 -5.88
N THR A 112 9.06 13.44 -5.50
CA THR A 112 9.27 13.05 -4.10
C THR A 112 10.52 13.75 -3.57
N ASN A 113 10.37 14.50 -2.49
CA ASN A 113 11.48 15.23 -1.88
C ASN A 113 12.46 14.24 -1.23
N ASP A 114 13.75 14.54 -1.31
CA ASP A 114 14.83 13.76 -0.70
C ASP A 114 14.72 12.25 -0.99
N TRP A 115 14.40 11.89 -2.23
CA TRP A 115 14.21 10.51 -2.68
C TRP A 115 15.06 10.23 -3.93
N ASP A 116 16.07 9.38 -3.77
CA ASP A 116 16.95 8.96 -4.86
C ASP A 116 16.83 7.45 -5.14
N VAL A 117 17.55 6.98 -6.17
CA VAL A 117 17.56 5.57 -6.57
C VAL A 117 18.14 4.67 -5.48
N GLY A 118 19.10 5.16 -4.70
CA GLY A 118 19.69 4.43 -3.57
C GLY A 118 18.63 4.15 -2.51
N MET A 119 17.94 5.18 -2.04
CA MET A 119 16.87 5.06 -1.04
C MET A 119 15.70 4.20 -1.55
N HIS A 120 15.37 4.30 -2.83
CA HIS A 120 14.38 3.44 -3.48
C HIS A 120 14.76 1.96 -3.44
N ASN A 121 16.02 1.64 -3.78
CA ASN A 121 16.54 0.28 -3.69
C ASN A 121 16.63 -0.21 -2.24
N GLU A 122 17.03 0.64 -1.29
CA GLU A 122 17.02 0.29 0.13
C GLU A 122 15.60 -0.01 0.65
N ALA A 123 14.59 0.74 0.19
CA ALA A 123 13.20 0.45 0.53
C ALA A 123 12.73 -0.88 -0.06
N GLN A 124 13.08 -1.16 -1.32
CA GLN A 124 12.83 -2.46 -1.94
C GLN A 124 13.46 -3.61 -1.14
N GLU A 125 14.71 -3.46 -0.71
CA GLU A 125 15.42 -4.48 0.07
C GLU A 125 14.74 -4.71 1.43
N ARG A 126 14.37 -3.64 2.14
CA ARG A 126 13.63 -3.73 3.41
C ARG A 126 12.29 -4.44 3.24
N ASP A 127 11.54 -4.11 2.19
CA ASP A 127 10.24 -4.72 1.91
C ASP A 127 10.39 -6.20 1.52
N LEU A 128 11.38 -6.55 0.70
CA LEU A 128 11.65 -7.93 0.30
C LEU A 128 12.10 -8.79 1.49
N ALA A 129 12.98 -8.26 2.35
CA ALA A 129 13.42 -8.94 3.57
C ALA A 129 12.25 -9.18 4.52
N TRP A 130 11.40 -8.17 4.73
CA TRP A 130 10.19 -8.29 5.54
C TRP A 130 9.23 -9.34 4.96
N LEU A 131 8.93 -9.27 3.66
CA LEU A 131 7.97 -10.17 3.01
C LEU A 131 8.42 -11.63 3.10
N ASN A 132 9.69 -11.90 2.79
CA ASN A 132 10.24 -13.25 2.91
C ASN A 132 10.19 -13.76 4.36
N GLY A 133 10.52 -12.92 5.34
CA GLY A 133 10.40 -13.26 6.75
C GLY A 133 8.96 -13.61 7.13
N GLN A 134 7.98 -12.81 6.71
CA GLN A 134 6.57 -13.08 6.99
C GLN A 134 6.06 -14.36 6.33
N VAL A 135 6.48 -14.67 5.10
CA VAL A 135 6.10 -15.94 4.46
C VAL A 135 6.62 -17.12 5.27
N VAL A 136 7.89 -17.10 5.67
CA VAL A 136 8.49 -18.17 6.51
C VAL A 136 7.76 -18.30 7.86
N ASP A 137 7.46 -17.18 8.51
CA ASP A 137 6.77 -17.18 9.81
C ASP A 137 5.33 -17.71 9.69
N LEU A 138 4.62 -17.39 8.60
CA LEU A 138 3.25 -17.82 8.35
C LEU A 138 3.16 -19.29 7.92
N GLU A 139 4.13 -19.80 7.18
CA GLU A 139 4.19 -21.22 6.80
C GLU A 139 4.36 -22.16 8.02
N GLN A 140 4.94 -21.66 9.11
CA GLN A 140 5.07 -22.40 10.36
C GLN A 140 3.77 -22.40 11.20
N GLN A 141 2.79 -21.57 10.86
CA GLN A 141 1.53 -21.43 11.60
C GLN A 141 0.46 -22.36 11.03
N SER A 142 0.06 -23.36 11.81
CA SER A 142 -0.90 -24.40 11.39
C SER A 142 -2.30 -23.87 11.03
N ASP A 143 -2.66 -22.67 11.50
CA ASP A 143 -3.94 -22.01 11.25
C ASP A 143 -3.92 -21.13 9.98
N VAL A 144 -2.75 -20.89 9.38
CA VAL A 144 -2.63 -20.14 8.12
C VAL A 144 -2.70 -21.11 6.94
N LYS A 145 -3.81 -21.04 6.18
CA LYS A 145 -4.02 -21.92 5.02
C LYS A 145 -3.76 -21.24 3.68
N LYS A 146 -3.84 -19.92 3.64
CA LYS A 146 -3.74 -19.11 2.41
C LYS A 146 -3.02 -17.80 2.72
N ILE A 147 -2.01 -17.49 1.92
CA ILE A 147 -1.29 -16.22 1.94
C ILE A 147 -1.62 -15.49 0.64
N MET A 148 -1.98 -14.21 0.75
CA MET A 148 -2.20 -13.31 -0.37
C MET A 148 -1.19 -12.17 -0.27
N ILE A 149 -0.44 -11.90 -1.33
CA ILE A 149 0.60 -10.86 -1.34
C ILE A 149 0.16 -9.72 -2.25
N PHE A 150 0.08 -8.53 -1.68
CA PHE A 150 -0.42 -7.32 -2.34
C PHE A 150 0.72 -6.28 -2.35
N PRO A 151 1.59 -6.30 -3.38
CA PRO A 151 2.54 -5.22 -3.65
C PRO A 151 1.84 -4.08 -4.39
N HIS A 152 2.54 -2.96 -4.59
CA HIS A 152 2.11 -1.92 -5.50
C HIS A 152 2.63 -2.16 -6.93
#